data_AF-A0A7X9ZT61-F1
#
_entry.id   AF-A0A7X9ZT61-F1
#
_cell.length_a   1.000
_cell.length_b   1.000
_cell.length_c   1.000
_cell.angle_alpha   90.00
_cell.angle_beta   90.00
_cell.angle_gamma   90.00
#
_symmetry.space_group_name_H-M   'P 1'
#
loop_
_entity.id
_entity.type
_entity.pdbx_description
1 polymer ?
#
loop_
_entity_poly.entity_id
_entity_poly.type
_entity_poly.pdbx_seq_one_letter_code
_entity_poly.pdbx_strand_id
1 'polypeptide(L)'
;MSDRDTMLALAERVESGPDREVDAAIHYDVLGWCRHANTVRSGAQSDTGFECIDCGADSWGNKSNRGQGLRDRLPAYTASIDAAMTLVPPDSWHEIKGPRKYLNIPSPVPNYWSAHLARWNHEGDAMGWGATPALALTAAALRARAQSQGDGHD
;
A
#
# COMPACT_ATOMS: atom_id res chain seq x y z
N MET A 1 -1.49 5.88 -13.25
CA MET A 1 -0.90 4.65 -12.71
C MET A 1 0.58 4.92 -12.50
N SER A 2 1.08 4.80 -11.27
CA SER A 2 2.53 4.79 -11.00
C SER A 2 3.21 3.70 -11.81
N ASP A 3 4.42 3.97 -12.30
CA ASP A 3 5.28 2.96 -12.92
C ASP A 3 5.92 2.04 -11.86
N ARG A 4 6.48 0.92 -12.35
CA ARG A 4 7.12 -0.13 -11.56
C ARG A 4 8.24 0.42 -10.68
N ASP A 5 9.10 1.29 -11.22
CA ASP A 5 10.28 1.80 -10.54
C ASP A 5 9.91 2.69 -9.35
N THR A 6 8.85 3.49 -9.50
CA THR A 6 8.30 4.31 -8.41
C THR A 6 7.83 3.43 -7.24
N MET A 7 7.16 2.31 -7.51
CA MET A 7 6.71 1.39 -6.45
C MET A 7 7.89 0.74 -5.71
N LEU A 8 8.95 0.37 -6.45
CA LEU A 8 10.15 -0.22 -5.86
C LEU A 8 10.92 0.80 -5.01
N ALA A 9 11.07 2.04 -5.48
CA ALA A 9 11.70 3.12 -4.73
C ALA A 9 10.92 3.47 -3.46
N LEU A 10 9.58 3.50 -3.53
CA LEU A 10 8.75 3.67 -2.34
C LEU A 10 8.93 2.51 -1.36
N ALA A 11 9.00 1.26 -1.85
CA ALA A 11 9.22 0.11 -0.98
C ALA A 11 10.53 0.23 -0.20
N GLU A 12 11.64 0.64 -0.82
CA GLU A 12 12.91 0.87 -0.12
C GLU A 12 12.81 1.98 0.93
N ARG A 13 12.11 3.09 0.63
CA ARG A 13 11.88 4.17 1.59
C ARG A 13 11.10 3.70 2.80
N VAL A 14 10.07 2.87 2.61
CA VAL A 14 9.27 2.29 3.71
C VAL A 14 10.15 1.53 4.70
N GLU A 15 11.18 0.82 4.24
CA GLU A 15 12.03 0.02 5.13
C GLU A 15 12.88 0.88 6.09
N SER A 16 13.00 2.18 5.81
CA SER A 16 13.70 3.14 6.68
C SER A 16 12.88 3.61 7.89
N GLY A 17 11.55 3.50 7.84
CA GLY A 17 10.67 3.89 8.94
C GLY A 17 9.32 4.48 8.51
N PRO A 18 8.44 4.80 9.48
CA PRO A 18 7.14 5.39 9.19
C PRO A 18 7.29 6.81 8.63
N ASP A 19 6.63 7.08 7.51
CA ASP A 19 6.74 8.36 6.79
C ASP A 19 5.38 8.71 6.16
N ARG A 20 4.84 9.87 6.56
CA ARG A 20 3.54 10.36 6.09
C ARG A 20 3.58 10.86 4.65
N GLU A 21 4.74 11.28 4.15
CA GLU A 21 4.91 11.64 2.74
C GLU A 21 4.94 10.38 1.88
N VAL A 22 5.54 9.30 2.36
CA VAL A 22 5.47 7.98 1.72
C VAL A 22 4.03 7.47 1.71
N ASP A 23 3.29 7.57 2.82
CA ASP A 23 1.87 7.18 2.86
C ASP A 23 1.06 7.94 1.81
N ALA A 24 1.33 9.25 1.63
CA ALA A 24 0.67 10.09 0.63
C ALA A 24 1.02 9.65 -0.80
N ALA A 25 2.30 9.39 -1.08
CA ALA A 25 2.73 8.93 -2.40
C ALA A 25 2.11 7.57 -2.76
N ILE A 26 2.04 6.64 -1.80
CA ILE A 26 1.34 5.36 -1.99
C ILE A 26 -0.14 5.61 -2.31
N HIS A 27 -0.80 6.47 -1.52
CA HIS A 27 -2.23 6.71 -1.70
C HIS A 27 -2.55 7.35 -3.05
N TYR A 28 -1.83 8.41 -3.43
CA TYR A 28 -2.18 9.18 -4.63
C TYR A 28 -1.55 8.60 -5.89
N ASP A 29 -0.28 8.23 -5.83
CA ASP A 29 0.49 7.93 -7.03
C ASP A 29 0.38 6.42 -7.37
N VAL A 30 0.40 5.54 -6.36
CA VAL A 30 0.28 4.08 -6.54
C VAL A 30 -1.18 3.63 -6.66
N LEU A 31 -2.04 4.06 -5.74
CA LEU A 31 -3.45 3.65 -5.73
C LEU A 31 -4.37 4.55 -6.58
N GLY A 32 -3.87 5.69 -7.05
CA GLY A 32 -4.62 6.57 -7.96
C GLY A 32 -5.69 7.42 -7.30
N TRP A 33 -5.67 7.59 -5.97
CA TRP A 33 -6.58 8.50 -5.28
C TRP A 33 -6.31 9.95 -5.67
N CYS A 34 -7.34 10.79 -5.66
CA CYS A 34 -7.19 12.22 -5.94
C CYS A 34 -6.64 12.99 -4.73
N ARG A 35 -5.83 14.03 -4.97
CA ARG A 35 -5.23 14.88 -3.92
C ARG A 35 -6.16 15.95 -3.34
N HIS A 36 -7.33 16.15 -3.94
CA HIS A 36 -8.25 17.21 -3.53
C HIS A 36 -8.93 16.88 -2.22
N ALA A 37 -9.00 17.86 -1.32
CA ALA A 37 -9.91 17.78 -0.21
C ALA A 37 -11.32 17.69 -0.79
N ASN A 38 -12.00 16.56 -0.60
CA ASN A 38 -13.40 16.38 -0.99
C ASN A 38 -14.21 17.48 -0.28
N THR A 39 -14.42 18.63 -0.92
CA THR A 39 -15.06 19.80 -0.30
C THR A 39 -16.41 20.08 -0.92
N VAL A 40 -16.61 19.66 -2.17
CA VAL A 40 -17.87 19.80 -2.90
C VAL A 40 -18.12 18.50 -3.70
N ARG A 41 -19.30 17.91 -3.55
CA ARG A 41 -19.74 16.71 -4.28
C ARG A 41 -20.81 17.13 -5.29
N SER A 42 -20.61 16.87 -6.58
CA SER A 42 -21.68 16.97 -7.59
C SER A 42 -22.14 15.57 -7.96
N GLY A 43 -23.45 15.36 -8.03
CA GLY A 43 -24.05 14.09 -8.41
C GLY A 43 -25.08 13.59 -7.39
N ALA A 44 -26.27 13.25 -7.90
CA ALA A 44 -27.35 12.66 -7.11
C ALA A 44 -27.08 11.15 -6.88
N GLN A 45 -27.12 10.77 -5.61
CA GLN A 45 -27.48 9.47 -5.03
C GLN A 45 -26.69 8.19 -5.41
N SER A 46 -26.07 7.67 -4.34
CA SER A 46 -25.92 6.29 -3.84
C SER A 46 -25.37 5.15 -4.70
N ASP A 47 -25.43 5.20 -6.04
CA ASP A 47 -25.26 3.98 -6.84
C ASP A 47 -24.06 4.05 -7.80
N THR A 48 -23.67 5.26 -8.24
CA THR A 48 -22.62 5.50 -9.25
C THR A 48 -21.35 6.13 -8.70
N GLY A 49 -21.32 6.47 -7.40
CA GLY A 49 -20.25 7.23 -6.77
C GLY A 49 -20.27 8.72 -7.09
N PHE A 50 -19.58 9.47 -6.23
CA PHE A 50 -19.28 10.89 -6.41
C PHE A 50 -18.19 11.08 -7.45
N GLU A 51 -18.19 12.21 -8.15
CA GLU A 51 -17.08 12.67 -8.98
C GLU A 51 -16.39 13.83 -8.25
N CYS A 52 -15.06 13.80 -8.16
CA CYS A 52 -14.27 14.90 -7.65
C CYS A 52 -14.32 16.03 -8.67
N ILE A 53 -15.06 17.09 -8.36
CA ILE A 53 -15.29 18.23 -9.28
C ILE A 53 -13.98 18.87 -9.75
N ASP A 54 -12.93 18.85 -8.92
CA ASP A 54 -11.66 19.50 -9.23
C ASP A 54 -10.81 18.73 -10.26
N CYS A 55 -11.04 17.42 -10.44
CA CYS A 55 -10.24 16.61 -11.37
C CYS A 55 -10.98 15.51 -12.15
N GLY A 56 -12.29 15.41 -11.99
CA GLY A 56 -13.11 14.36 -12.61
C GLY A 56 -12.86 12.95 -12.06
N ALA A 57 -12.07 12.81 -10.98
CA ALA A 57 -11.83 11.50 -10.38
C ALA A 57 -13.09 11.03 -9.67
N ASP A 58 -13.71 9.94 -10.11
CA ASP A 58 -14.77 9.34 -9.32
C ASP A 58 -14.24 8.90 -7.94
N SER A 59 -15.04 9.08 -6.91
CA SER A 59 -14.86 8.56 -5.55
C SER A 59 -14.86 7.03 -5.49
N TRP A 60 -14.92 6.36 -6.64
CA TRP A 60 -14.61 4.95 -6.76
C TRP A 60 -13.12 4.70 -6.98
N GLY A 61 -12.35 5.59 -7.61
CA GLY A 61 -10.95 5.31 -7.96
C GLY A 61 -10.75 3.91 -8.58
N ASN A 62 -11.81 3.37 -9.20
CA ASN A 62 -12.09 1.98 -9.61
C ASN A 62 -12.22 0.85 -8.54
N LYS A 63 -13.45 0.29 -8.44
CA LYS A 63 -13.87 -1.07 -7.99
C LYS A 63 -13.64 -1.55 -6.54
N SER A 64 -13.89 -0.74 -5.52
CA SER A 64 -14.24 -1.32 -4.21
C SER A 64 -15.39 -0.56 -3.54
N ASN A 65 -16.33 -1.29 -2.94
CA ASN A 65 -17.58 -0.78 -2.39
C ASN A 65 -17.40 0.10 -1.11
N ARG A 66 -16.26 0.79 -0.96
CA ARG A 66 -15.86 1.55 0.24
C ARG A 66 -15.09 2.84 -0.09
N GLY A 67 -15.62 3.66 -1.00
CA GLY A 67 -15.01 4.96 -1.36
C GLY A 67 -14.72 5.86 -0.14
N GLN A 68 -13.68 6.70 -0.24
CA GLN A 68 -13.19 7.55 0.84
C GLN A 68 -14.17 8.70 1.15
N GLY A 69 -14.56 8.81 2.42
CA GLY A 69 -15.43 9.84 2.96
C GLY A 69 -14.77 11.23 3.01
N LEU A 70 -15.60 12.27 3.07
CA LEU A 70 -15.21 13.69 3.15
C LEU A 70 -14.26 14.02 4.32
N ARG A 71 -14.19 13.14 5.33
CA ARG A 71 -13.42 13.31 6.57
C ARG A 71 -12.37 12.23 6.77
N ASP A 72 -12.20 11.35 5.80
CA ASP A 72 -11.27 10.24 5.94
C ASP A 72 -9.86 10.79 5.88
N ARG A 73 -9.09 10.48 6.92
CA ARG A 73 -7.68 10.83 6.96
C ARG A 73 -6.93 9.92 6.00
N LEU A 74 -5.88 10.43 5.37
CA LEU A 74 -4.90 9.64 4.63
C LEU A 74 -4.52 8.40 5.46
N PRO A 75 -4.72 7.17 4.97
CA PRO A 75 -4.36 5.96 5.70
C PRO A 75 -2.88 5.97 6.11
N ALA A 76 -2.57 5.37 7.25
CA ALA A 76 -1.21 5.30 7.76
C ALA A 76 -0.58 3.96 7.40
N TYR A 77 -0.36 3.72 6.11
CA TYR A 77 0.17 2.44 5.60
C TYR A 77 1.45 2.01 6.34
N THR A 78 2.39 2.94 6.50
CA THR A 78 3.67 2.68 7.16
C THR A 78 3.59 2.53 8.69
N ALA A 79 2.48 2.92 9.33
CA ALA A 79 2.33 2.91 10.79
C ALA A 79 1.19 2.02 11.32
N SER A 80 0.27 1.56 10.46
CA SER A 80 -0.91 0.77 10.82
C SER A 80 -0.97 -0.51 10.00
N ILE A 81 -1.02 -1.65 10.70
CA ILE A 81 -1.16 -2.97 10.07
C ILE A 81 -2.46 -3.04 9.25
N ASP A 82 -3.57 -2.52 9.77
CA ASP A 82 -4.86 -2.57 9.09
C ASP A 82 -4.82 -1.74 7.79
N ALA A 83 -4.17 -0.58 7.80
CA ALA A 83 -3.96 0.20 6.60
C ALA A 83 -3.04 -0.54 5.61
N ALA A 84 -1.92 -1.08 6.06
CA ALA A 84 -0.99 -1.86 5.24
C ALA A 84 -1.68 -3.08 4.59
N MET A 85 -2.58 -3.76 5.30
CA MET A 85 -3.37 -4.88 4.80
C MET A 85 -4.24 -4.50 3.59
N THR A 86 -4.68 -3.25 3.47
CA THR A 86 -5.42 -2.80 2.28
C THR A 86 -4.58 -2.73 1.01
N LEU A 87 -3.24 -2.73 1.14
CA LEU A 87 -2.32 -2.75 0.01
C LEU A 87 -2.08 -4.16 -0.53
N VAL A 88 -2.31 -5.20 0.27
CA VAL A 88 -2.08 -6.59 -0.14
C VAL A 88 -2.98 -6.92 -1.34
N PRO A 89 -2.44 -7.43 -2.46
CA PRO A 89 -3.25 -7.85 -3.59
C PRO A 89 -4.24 -8.96 -3.17
N PRO A 90 -5.49 -8.93 -3.65
CA PRO A 90 -6.57 -9.79 -3.17
C PRO A 90 -6.36 -11.29 -3.44
N ASP A 91 -5.50 -11.62 -4.41
CA ASP A 91 -5.14 -12.98 -4.85
C ASP A 91 -3.85 -13.50 -4.20
N SER A 92 -3.26 -12.73 -3.28
CA SER A 92 -2.00 -13.07 -2.61
C SER A 92 -2.24 -13.62 -1.21
N TRP A 93 -1.53 -14.69 -0.87
CA TRP A 93 -1.33 -15.05 0.53
C TRP A 93 -0.19 -14.21 1.10
N HIS A 94 -0.22 -13.97 2.41
CA HIS A 94 0.83 -13.23 3.08
C HIS A 94 1.24 -13.92 4.39
N GLU A 95 2.50 -13.81 4.73
CA GLU A 95 3.08 -14.31 5.97
C GLU A 95 3.99 -13.24 6.57
N ILE A 96 3.76 -12.90 7.84
CA ILE A 96 4.56 -11.93 8.59
C ILE A 96 5.32 -12.68 9.68
N LYS A 97 6.65 -12.57 9.66
CA LYS A 97 7.55 -13.20 10.64
C LYS A 97 8.25 -12.13 11.46
N GLY A 98 8.18 -12.22 12.79
CA GLY A 98 8.97 -11.38 13.68
C GLY A 98 8.37 -11.20 15.09
N PRO A 99 9.03 -10.37 15.92
CA PRO A 99 10.36 -9.82 15.67
C PRO A 99 11.41 -10.92 15.74
N ARG A 100 12.26 -11.05 14.70
CA ARG A 100 13.38 -11.98 14.76
C ARG A 100 14.46 -11.37 15.65
N LYS A 101 14.64 -11.94 16.84
CA LYS A 101 15.89 -11.78 17.57
C LYS A 101 16.92 -12.61 16.81
N TYR A 102 17.97 -11.99 16.29
CA TYR A 102 19.13 -12.76 15.87
C TYR A 102 19.73 -13.40 17.12
N LEU A 103 19.31 -14.63 17.44
CA LEU A 103 19.99 -15.45 18.44
C LEU A 103 21.46 -15.47 18.01
N ASN A 104 22.35 -14.94 18.86
CA ASN A 104 23.81 -14.89 18.70
C ASN A 104 24.44 -13.64 18.04
N ILE A 105 23.70 -12.53 17.83
CA ILE A 105 24.36 -11.23 17.57
C ILE A 105 24.26 -10.37 18.85
N PRO A 106 25.39 -9.89 19.41
CA PRO A 106 25.37 -8.96 20.53
C PRO A 106 24.54 -7.71 20.18
N SER A 107 23.61 -7.35 21.07
CA SER A 107 22.78 -6.13 20.97
C SER A 107 23.64 -4.90 20.65
N PRO A 108 23.23 -4.01 19.72
CA PRO A 108 21.85 -3.62 19.45
C PRO A 108 21.46 -3.87 17.99
N VAL A 109 21.15 -5.12 17.62
CA VAL A 109 20.43 -5.32 16.36
C VAL A 109 18.96 -5.03 16.62
N PRO A 110 18.35 -4.06 15.89
CA PRO A 110 16.93 -3.77 16.04
C PRO A 110 16.08 -5.03 15.81
N ASN A 111 14.98 -5.14 16.53
CA ASN A 111 13.97 -6.14 16.25
C ASN A 111 13.41 -5.89 14.84
N TYR A 112 13.69 -6.79 13.89
CA TYR A 112 13.16 -6.68 12.52
C TYR A 112 12.05 -7.68 12.27
N TRP A 113 11.10 -7.24 11.45
CA TRP A 113 10.00 -8.01 10.88
C TRP A 113 10.26 -8.22 9.39
N SER A 114 9.82 -9.36 8.88
CA SER A 114 9.77 -9.65 7.45
C SER A 114 8.35 -10.03 7.05
N ALA A 115 7.86 -9.49 5.94
CA ALA A 115 6.61 -9.91 5.33
C ALA A 115 6.90 -10.54 3.97
N HIS A 116 6.25 -11.66 3.69
CA HIS A 116 6.29 -12.36 2.42
C HIS A 116 4.90 -12.34 1.83
N LEU A 117 4.78 -11.91 0.58
CA LEU A 117 3.57 -11.99 -0.21
C LEU A 117 3.87 -12.87 -1.41
N ALA A 118 2.95 -13.75 -1.75
CA ALA A 118 3.05 -14.57 -2.94
C ALA A 118 1.65 -14.92 -3.45
N ARG A 119 1.55 -15.16 -4.75
CA ARG A 119 0.34 -15.68 -5.36
C ARG A 119 0.25 -17.19 -5.14
N TRP A 120 -0.96 -17.73 -5.29
CA TRP A 120 -1.23 -19.17 -5.15
C TRP A 120 -0.43 -20.08 -6.08
N ASN A 121 0.06 -19.55 -7.20
CA ASN A 121 0.89 -20.27 -8.17
C ASN A 121 2.40 -20.18 -7.89
N HIS A 122 2.83 -19.59 -6.76
CA HIS A 122 4.24 -19.32 -6.44
C HIS A 122 4.97 -18.41 -7.44
N GLU A 123 4.24 -17.71 -8.31
CA GLU A 123 4.80 -16.66 -9.15
C GLU A 123 4.72 -15.32 -8.40
N GLY A 124 5.77 -14.53 -8.50
CA GLY A 124 5.78 -13.17 -7.93
C GLY A 124 5.91 -13.13 -6.41
N ASP A 125 6.86 -13.88 -5.85
CA ASP A 125 7.23 -13.72 -4.44
C ASP A 125 7.78 -12.31 -4.21
N ALA A 126 7.19 -11.59 -3.27
CA ALA A 126 7.59 -10.27 -2.83
C ALA A 126 7.89 -10.28 -1.33
N MET A 127 9.05 -9.75 -0.96
CA MET A 127 9.49 -9.69 0.44
C MET A 127 9.70 -8.24 0.86
N GLY A 128 9.38 -7.92 2.11
CA GLY A 128 9.62 -6.62 2.72
C GLY A 128 10.12 -6.73 4.14
N TRP A 129 10.94 -5.76 4.55
CA TRP A 129 11.55 -5.68 5.87
C TRP A 129 11.12 -4.42 6.61
N GLY A 130 11.18 -4.44 7.93
CA GLY A 130 10.94 -3.22 8.70
C GLY A 130 11.05 -3.41 10.19
N ALA A 131 11.19 -2.30 10.92
CA ALA A 131 11.18 -2.30 12.38
C ALA A 131 9.80 -2.66 12.97
N THR A 132 8.74 -2.60 12.16
CA THR A 132 7.37 -2.97 12.54
C THR A 132 6.74 -3.88 11.47
N PRO A 133 5.69 -4.64 11.84
CA PRO A 133 4.92 -5.43 10.87
C PRO A 133 4.34 -4.58 9.72
N ALA A 134 3.88 -3.36 10.02
CA ALA A 134 3.24 -2.47 9.05
C ALA A 134 4.24 -2.02 7.97
N LEU A 135 5.48 -1.71 8.35
CA LEU A 135 6.55 -1.36 7.41
C LEU A 135 6.90 -2.54 6.51
N ALA A 136 7.15 -3.70 7.10
CA ALA A 136 7.49 -4.91 6.36
C ALA A 136 6.39 -5.28 5.35
N LEU A 137 5.13 -5.25 5.79
CA LEU A 137 3.97 -5.57 4.97
C LEU A 137 3.77 -4.56 3.84
N THR A 138 3.89 -3.25 4.12
CA THR A 138 3.74 -2.20 3.12
C THR A 138 4.82 -2.33 2.02
N ALA A 139 6.07 -2.56 2.40
CA ALA A 139 7.16 -2.76 1.44
C ALA A 139 6.93 -4.00 0.55
N ALA A 140 6.51 -5.12 1.15
CA ALA A 140 6.19 -6.34 0.41
C ALA A 140 5.02 -6.14 -0.55
N ALA A 141 3.95 -5.45 -0.12
CA ALA A 141 2.78 -5.16 -0.95
C ALA A 141 3.11 -4.26 -2.15
N LEU A 142 3.97 -3.25 -1.97
CA LEU A 142 4.43 -2.40 -3.07
C LEU A 142 5.22 -3.21 -4.11
N ARG A 143 6.12 -4.09 -3.67
CA ARG A 143 6.89 -4.96 -4.57
C ARG A 143 5.98 -5.95 -5.31
N ALA A 144 4.99 -6.55 -4.65
CA ALA A 144 4.03 -7.44 -5.29
C ALA A 144 3.20 -6.73 -6.39
N ARG A 145 2.79 -5.49 -6.13
CA ARG A 145 2.07 -4.66 -7.12
C ARG A 145 2.97 -4.27 -8.30
N ALA A 146 4.23 -3.96 -8.04
CA ALA A 146 5.21 -3.62 -9.08
C ALA A 146 5.45 -4.80 -10.05
N GLN A 147 5.48 -6.03 -9.53
CA GLN A 147 5.58 -7.25 -10.34
C GLN A 147 4.35 -7.43 -11.24
N SER A 148 3.14 -7.24 -10.67
CA SER A 148 1.87 -7.40 -11.40
C SER A 148 1.70 -6.43 -12.58
N GLN A 149 2.41 -5.30 -12.61
CA GLN A 149 2.39 -4.37 -13.74
C GLN A 149 3.32 -4.78 -14.89
N GLY A 150 4.26 -5.71 -14.65
CA GLY A 150 5.18 -6.22 -15.68
C GLY A 150 4.60 -7.35 -16.53
N ASP A 151 3.61 -8.09 -16.00
CA ASP A 151 3.06 -9.30 -16.64
C ASP A 151 1.87 -9.00 -17.58
N GLY A 152 1.61 -7.73 -17.89
CA GLY A 152 0.53 -7.27 -18.76
C GLY A 152 0.86 -7.24 -20.26
N HIS A 153 1.84 -8.01 -20.72
CA HIS A 153 2.19 -8.14 -22.13
C HIS A 153 2.23 -9.62 -22.50
N ASP A 154 1.12 -10.12 -23.05
CA ASP A 154 1.01 -11.03 -24.20
C ASP A 154 -0.46 -11.29 -24.55
#